data_AF-A0A1E4RJE0-F1
#
_entry.id   AF-A0A1E4RJE0-F1
#
_cell.length_a   1.000
_cell.length_b   1.000
_cell.length_c   1.000
_cell.angle_alpha   90.00
_cell.angle_beta   90.00
_cell.angle_gamma   90.00
#
_symmetry.space_group_name_H-M   'P 1'
#
loop_
_entity.id
_entity.type
_entity.pdbx_description
1 polymer ?
#
loop_
_entity_poly.entity_id
_entity_poly.type
_entity_poly.pdbx_seq_one_letter_code
_entity_poly.pdbx_strand_id
1 'polypeptide(L)'
;MVSVFGKLFLTLLVVYSAYLVNFKCSQLNETPLEHSSEVVLHPLSHHHNQICDGYNAGVNFAEPYLSKVHEFLDEHVHSHPYYKEYEVDSKLQLVKGKYLEIVHPYVIQLWQLIEVAEVHIYDHLVELYAHLKGQYESVVAPKITEIKEKYL
;
A
#
# COMPACT_ATOMS: atom_id res chain seq x y z
N MET A 1 24.07 5.29 10.85
CA MET A 1 23.98 6.42 9.90
C MET A 1 23.29 5.88 8.65
N VAL A 2 21.97 6.10 8.50
CA VAL A 2 21.23 5.56 7.35
C VAL A 2 21.62 6.35 6.10
N SER A 3 22.18 5.66 5.10
CA SER A 3 22.54 6.23 3.79
C SER A 3 21.34 6.95 3.17
N VAL A 4 21.58 7.95 2.33
CA VAL A 4 20.52 8.70 1.61
C VAL A 4 19.58 7.74 0.87
N PHE A 5 20.13 6.68 0.26
CA PHE A 5 19.34 5.61 -0.36
C PHE A 5 18.44 4.85 0.63
N GLY A 6 18.95 4.57 1.84
CA GLY A 6 18.16 3.93 2.88
C GLY A 6 17.01 4.81 3.35
N LYS A 7 17.20 6.14 3.41
CA LYS A 7 16.13 7.08 3.75
C LYS A 7 15.06 7.12 2.66
N LEU A 8 15.46 7.20 1.40
CA LEU A 8 14.54 7.19 0.26
C LEU A 8 13.73 5.89 0.20
N PHE A 9 14.37 4.75 0.41
CA PHE A 9 13.69 3.46 0.45
C PHE A 9 12.67 3.38 1.60
N LEU A 10 13.05 3.82 2.81
CA LEU A 10 12.14 3.86 3.95
C LEU A 10 10.95 4.79 3.69
N THR A 11 11.18 5.98 3.13
CA THR A 11 10.09 6.90 2.78
C THR A 11 9.17 6.29 1.72
N LEU A 12 9.72 5.65 0.69
CA LEU A 12 8.94 4.97 -0.33
C LEU A 12 8.09 3.84 0.28
N LEU A 13 8.66 3.04 1.17
CA LEU A 13 7.95 1.97 1.88
C LEU A 13 6.80 2.55 2.71
N VAL A 14 7.04 3.61 3.48
CA VAL A 14 6.01 4.26 4.31
C VAL A 14 4.88 4.82 3.44
N VAL A 15 5.22 5.53 2.36
CA VAL A 15 4.22 6.09 1.43
C VAL A 15 3.42 4.98 0.76
N TYR A 16 4.08 3.91 0.33
CA TYR A 16 3.44 2.77 -0.31
C TYR A 16 2.52 2.00 0.63
N SER A 17 2.94 1.78 1.89
CA SER A 17 2.07 1.20 2.91
C SER A 17 0.85 2.09 3.18
N ALA A 18 1.02 3.42 3.22
CA ALA A 18 -0.09 4.34 3.39
C ALA A 18 -1.07 4.29 2.20
N TYR A 19 -0.56 4.23 0.96
CA TYR A 19 -1.36 4.03 -0.25
C TYR A 19 -2.16 2.72 -0.19
N LEU A 20 -1.50 1.60 0.12
CA LEU A 20 -2.17 0.30 0.22
C LEU A 20 -3.31 0.33 1.24
N VAL A 21 -3.05 0.83 2.46
CA VAL A 21 -4.04 0.80 3.54
C VAL A 21 -5.18 1.79 3.32
N ASN A 22 -4.88 3.04 2.99
CA ASN A 22 -5.88 4.11 2.96
C ASN A 22 -6.64 4.19 1.63
N PHE A 23 -6.14 3.57 0.57
CA PHE A 23 -6.74 3.64 -0.76
C PHE A 23 -7.05 2.25 -1.30
N LYS A 24 -6.03 1.41 -1.52
CA LYS A 24 -6.22 0.16 -2.27
C LYS A 24 -7.01 -0.91 -1.51
N CYS A 25 -6.69 -1.16 -0.24
CA CYS A 25 -7.39 -2.13 0.58
C CYS A 25 -8.80 -1.66 0.97
N SER A 26 -9.04 -0.36 1.08
CA SER A 26 -10.39 0.20 1.29
C SER A 26 -11.28 -0.07 0.07
N GLN A 27 -10.78 0.22 -1.14
CA GLN A 27 -11.51 -0.06 -2.38
C GLN A 27 -11.81 -1.55 -2.61
N LEU A 28 -10.95 -2.45 -2.12
CA LEU A 28 -11.14 -3.90 -2.24
C LEU A 28 -12.15 -4.46 -1.21
N ASN A 29 -12.31 -3.80 -0.06
CA ASN A 29 -13.26 -4.18 0.98
C ASN A 29 -14.68 -3.64 0.72
N GLU A 30 -14.81 -2.53 -0.01
CA GLU A 30 -16.11 -1.98 -0.42
C GLU A 30 -16.74 -2.83 -1.53
N THR A 31 -18.03 -3.15 -1.39
CA THR A 31 -18.76 -4.13 -2.22
C THR A 31 -18.52 -3.97 -3.73
N PRO A 32 -18.39 -5.08 -4.48
CA PRO A 32 -17.99 -5.08 -5.89
C PRO A 32 -18.98 -4.39 -6.84
N LEU A 33 -20.09 -3.84 -6.36
CA LEU A 33 -21.10 -3.16 -7.18
C LEU A 33 -20.79 -1.67 -7.45
N GLU A 34 -20.06 -0.97 -6.58
CA GLU A 34 -19.78 0.47 -6.75
C GLU A 34 -18.46 0.76 -7.48
N HIS A 35 -17.54 -0.21 -7.57
CA HIS A 35 -16.24 -0.06 -8.25
C HIS A 35 -15.96 -1.15 -9.31
N SER A 36 -17.01 -1.85 -9.79
CA SER A 36 -16.90 -3.03 -10.67
C SER A 36 -16.13 -2.80 -11.98
N SER A 37 -16.03 -1.57 -12.48
CA SER A 37 -15.31 -1.25 -13.70
C SER A 37 -13.83 -0.93 -13.49
N GLU A 38 -13.42 -0.52 -12.28
CA GLU A 38 -12.03 -0.12 -11.99
C GLU A 38 -11.26 -1.21 -11.22
N VAL A 39 -11.95 -2.00 -10.39
CA VAL A 39 -11.33 -3.09 -9.58
C VAL A 39 -10.88 -4.29 -10.43
N VAL A 40 -11.40 -4.44 -11.64
CA VAL A 40 -11.20 -5.65 -12.47
C VAL A 40 -10.02 -5.54 -13.46
N LEU A 41 -9.41 -4.36 -13.65
CA LEU A 41 -8.42 -4.15 -14.72
C LEU A 41 -6.98 -3.87 -14.25
N HIS A 42 -6.68 -3.92 -12.96
CA HIS A 42 -5.29 -3.77 -12.51
C HIS A 42 -4.56 -5.12 -12.50
N PRO A 43 -3.45 -5.27 -13.24
CA PRO A 43 -2.73 -6.55 -13.37
C PRO A 43 -2.16 -7.06 -12.03
N LEU A 44 -2.05 -6.19 -11.03
CA LEU A 44 -1.56 -6.49 -9.68
C LEU A 44 -2.68 -6.79 -8.67
N SER A 45 -3.95 -6.82 -9.08
CA SER A 45 -5.10 -7.05 -8.19
C SER A 45 -4.96 -8.27 -7.27
N HIS A 46 -4.46 -9.40 -7.80
CA HIS A 46 -4.20 -10.60 -7.00
C HIS A 46 -3.13 -10.37 -5.92
N HIS A 47 -2.06 -9.64 -6.24
CA HIS A 47 -1.00 -9.32 -5.28
C HIS A 47 -1.48 -8.33 -4.22
N HIS A 48 -2.28 -7.34 -4.62
CA HIS A 48 -2.92 -6.42 -3.69
C HIS A 48 -3.86 -7.12 -2.72
N ASN A 49 -4.67 -8.08 -3.18
CA ASN A 49 -5.54 -8.88 -2.31
C ASN A 49 -4.74 -9.62 -1.23
N GLN A 50 -3.68 -10.33 -1.60
CA GLN A 50 -2.86 -11.05 -0.63
C GLN A 50 -2.20 -10.13 0.41
N ILE A 51 -1.74 -8.95 -0.02
CA ILE A 51 -1.14 -7.96 0.87
C ILE A 51 -2.20 -7.37 1.81
N CYS A 52 -3.39 -7.07 1.30
CA CYS A 52 -4.51 -6.57 2.09
C CYS A 52 -5.00 -7.61 3.09
N ASP A 53 -5.08 -8.88 2.72
CA ASP A 53 -5.44 -9.98 3.63
C ASP A 53 -4.43 -10.11 4.77
N GLY A 54 -3.14 -10.05 4.46
CA GLY A 54 -2.07 -10.07 5.46
C GLY A 54 -2.12 -8.86 6.40
N TYR A 55 -2.42 -7.68 5.85
CA TYR A 55 -2.63 -6.47 6.64
C TYR A 55 -3.84 -6.60 7.58
N ASN A 56 -4.98 -7.03 7.07
CA ASN A 56 -6.21 -7.24 7.84
C ASN A 56 -5.99 -8.26 8.97
N ALA A 57 -5.24 -9.34 8.72
CA ALA A 57 -4.86 -10.29 9.77
C ALA A 57 -4.03 -9.63 10.89
N GLY A 58 -3.11 -8.72 10.53
CA GLY A 58 -2.34 -7.93 11.48
C GLY A 58 -3.20 -6.96 12.30
N VAL A 59 -4.17 -6.29 11.65
CA VAL A 59 -5.13 -5.41 12.33
C VAL A 59 -5.97 -6.22 13.31
N ASN A 60 -6.54 -7.35 12.90
CA ASN A 60 -7.34 -8.22 13.77
C ASN A 60 -6.53 -8.75 14.96
N PHE A 61 -5.23 -8.99 14.77
CA PHE A 61 -4.33 -9.36 15.87
C PHE A 61 -4.12 -8.20 16.86
N ALA A 62 -4.02 -6.97 16.36
CA ALA A 62 -3.79 -5.78 17.18
C ALA A 62 -5.06 -5.20 17.83
N GLU A 63 -6.23 -5.44 17.23
CA GLU A 63 -7.55 -4.97 17.66
C GLU A 63 -7.84 -5.13 19.17
N PRO A 64 -7.60 -6.31 19.80
CA PRO A 64 -7.84 -6.46 21.24
C PRO A 64 -6.94 -5.57 22.12
N TYR A 65 -5.78 -5.17 21.62
CA TYR A 65 -4.87 -4.26 22.32
C TYR A 65 -5.26 -2.80 22.09
N LEU A 66 -5.77 -2.46 20.89
CA LEU A 66 -6.28 -1.13 20.59
C LEU A 66 -7.45 -0.76 21.50
N SER A 67 -8.35 -1.71 21.79
CA SER A 67 -9.45 -1.50 22.74
C SER A 67 -8.95 -1.06 24.12
N LYS A 68 -7.86 -1.67 24.62
CA LYS A 68 -7.27 -1.32 25.93
C LYS A 68 -6.64 0.07 25.92
N VAL A 69 -6.05 0.47 24.80
CA VAL A 69 -5.47 1.80 24.64
C VAL A 69 -6.57 2.86 24.60
N HIS A 70 -7.68 2.59 23.90
CA HIS A 70 -8.84 3.49 23.90
C HIS A 70 -9.45 3.64 25.29
N GLU A 71 -9.63 2.54 26.02
CA GLU A 71 -10.13 2.59 27.40
C GLU A 71 -9.21 3.42 28.31
N PHE A 72 -7.89 3.24 28.21
CA PHE A 72 -6.92 4.05 28.95
C PHE A 72 -6.99 5.55 28.60
N LEU A 73 -7.09 5.88 27.31
CA LEU A 73 -7.20 7.26 26.83
C LEU A 73 -8.50 7.92 27.30
N ASP A 74 -9.61 7.20 27.28
CA ASP A 74 -10.89 7.69 27.79
C ASP A 74 -10.80 7.98 29.29
N GLU A 75 -10.23 7.06 30.07
CA GLU A 75 -10.15 7.16 31.52
C GLU A 75 -9.17 8.26 31.98
N HIS A 76 -8.06 8.48 31.28
CA HIS A 76 -6.98 9.35 31.77
C HIS A 76 -6.81 10.65 30.99
N VAL A 77 -7.09 10.65 29.68
CA VAL A 77 -6.87 11.81 28.80
C VAL A 77 -8.19 12.56 28.57
N HIS A 78 -9.21 11.87 28.07
CA HIS A 78 -10.49 12.51 27.73
C HIS A 78 -11.28 12.93 28.98
N SER A 79 -11.09 12.24 30.10
CA SER A 79 -11.69 12.60 31.38
C SER A 79 -11.05 13.86 32.02
N HIS A 80 -9.82 14.20 31.62
CA HIS A 80 -8.99 15.21 32.28
C HIS A 80 -9.64 16.61 32.21
N PRO A 81 -9.65 17.40 33.32
CA PRO A 81 -10.29 18.71 33.34
C PRO A 81 -9.83 19.65 32.22
N TYR A 82 -8.52 19.76 31.98
CA TYR A 82 -7.99 20.55 30.87
C TYR A 82 -8.42 20.05 29.47
N TYR A 83 -8.60 18.74 29.27
CA TYR A 83 -9.04 18.23 27.97
C TYR A 83 -10.46 18.73 27.64
N LYS A 84 -11.32 18.78 28.66
CA LYS A 84 -12.69 19.31 28.57
C LYS A 84 -12.70 20.83 28.49
N GLU A 85 -11.94 21.52 29.35
CA GLU A 85 -11.86 22.98 29.41
C GLU A 85 -11.37 23.59 28.09
N TYR A 86 -10.40 22.97 27.43
CA TYR A 86 -9.88 23.45 26.16
C TYR A 86 -10.63 22.91 24.93
N GLU A 87 -11.71 22.16 25.14
CA GLU A 87 -12.53 21.54 24.08
C GLU A 87 -11.66 20.82 23.04
N VAL A 88 -10.69 20.03 23.51
CA VAL A 88 -9.67 19.42 22.66
C VAL A 88 -10.30 18.51 21.61
N ASP A 89 -11.32 17.74 22.00
CA ASP A 89 -12.05 16.87 21.07
C ASP A 89 -12.70 17.66 19.92
N SER A 90 -13.43 18.75 20.23
CA SER A 90 -14.06 19.62 19.23
C SER A 90 -13.04 20.18 18.24
N LYS A 91 -11.87 20.63 18.74
CA LYS A 91 -10.78 21.14 17.90
C LYS A 91 -10.18 20.04 17.02
N LEU A 92 -9.99 18.84 17.55
CA LEU A 92 -9.51 17.70 16.77
C LEU A 92 -10.50 17.32 15.67
N GLN A 93 -11.81 17.28 15.97
CA GLN A 93 -12.84 17.02 14.96
C GLN A 93 -12.87 18.11 13.88
N LEU A 94 -12.70 19.38 14.26
CA LEU A 94 -12.62 20.48 13.29
C LEU A 94 -11.40 20.34 12.37
N VAL A 95 -10.23 20.01 12.92
CA VAL A 95 -9.02 19.78 12.13
C VAL A 95 -9.20 18.58 11.19
N LYS A 96 -9.79 17.49 11.69
CA LYS A 96 -10.13 16.32 10.88
C LYS A 96 -11.11 16.69 9.76
N GLY A 97 -12.15 17.45 10.05
CA GLY A 97 -13.10 17.94 9.06
C GLY A 97 -12.42 18.77 7.97
N LYS A 98 -11.57 19.74 8.35
CA LYS A 98 -10.80 20.54 7.39
C LYS A 98 -9.82 19.71 6.57
N TYR A 99 -9.19 18.70 7.17
CA TYR A 99 -8.35 17.78 6.44
C TYR A 99 -9.16 17.03 5.38
N LEU A 100 -10.33 16.47 5.75
CA LEU A 100 -11.20 15.75 4.83
C LEU A 100 -11.72 16.64 3.70
N GLU A 101 -12.00 17.91 3.97
CA GLU A 101 -12.48 18.86 2.98
C GLU A 101 -11.38 19.34 2.04
N ILE A 102 -10.21 19.71 2.58
CA ILE A 102 -9.19 20.46 1.85
C ILE A 102 -8.09 19.53 1.35
N VAL A 103 -7.58 18.63 2.19
CA VAL A 103 -6.36 17.87 1.92
C VAL A 103 -6.66 16.52 1.30
N HIS A 104 -7.69 15.84 1.80
CA HIS A 104 -8.06 14.51 1.36
C HIS A 104 -8.27 14.38 -0.16
N PRO A 105 -8.92 15.34 -0.87
CA PRO A 105 -9.08 15.23 -2.32
C PRO A 105 -7.74 15.16 -3.06
N TYR A 106 -6.74 15.94 -2.64
CA TYR A 106 -5.41 15.91 -3.24
C TYR A 106 -4.65 14.63 -2.89
N VAL A 107 -4.87 14.11 -1.68
CA VAL A 107 -4.31 12.82 -1.27
C VAL A 107 -4.87 11.68 -2.14
N ILE A 108 -6.17 11.71 -2.46
CA ILE A 108 -6.78 10.75 -3.41
C ILE A 108 -6.12 10.89 -4.80
N GLN A 109 -5.97 12.11 -5.30
CA GLN A 109 -5.30 12.33 -6.60
C GLN A 109 -3.87 11.79 -6.61
N LEU A 110 -3.13 11.97 -5.52
CA LEU A 110 -1.79 11.39 -5.38
C LEU A 110 -1.83 9.85 -5.43
N TRP A 111 -2.79 9.22 -4.77
CA TRP A 111 -2.96 7.76 -4.81
C TRP A 111 -3.31 7.25 -6.21
N GLN A 112 -4.17 7.95 -6.93
CA GLN A 112 -4.46 7.64 -8.34
C GLN A 112 -3.21 7.75 -9.22
N LEU A 113 -2.32 8.72 -8.96
CA LEU A 113 -1.05 8.83 -9.70
C LEU A 113 -0.10 7.67 -9.40
N ILE A 114 -0.04 7.20 -8.14
CA ILE A 114 0.74 6.01 -7.78
C ILE A 114 0.20 4.79 -8.52
N GLU A 115 -1.12 4.63 -8.62
CA GLU A 115 -1.74 3.52 -9.35
C GLU A 115 -1.37 3.52 -10.83
N VAL A 116 -1.38 4.69 -11.49
CA VAL A 116 -0.93 4.84 -12.88
C VAL A 116 0.56 4.48 -13.01
N ALA A 117 1.39 4.92 -12.08
CA ALA A 117 2.81 4.60 -12.07
C ALA A 117 3.06 3.09 -11.89
N GLU A 118 2.29 2.40 -11.04
CA GLU A 118 2.38 0.96 -10.84
C GLU A 118 2.12 0.19 -12.14
N VAL A 119 1.09 0.57 -12.90
CA VAL A 119 0.78 -0.08 -14.19
C VAL A 119 1.95 0.08 -15.14
N HIS A 120 2.49 1.29 -15.30
CA HIS A 120 3.62 1.52 -16.20
C HIS A 120 4.88 0.78 -15.77
N ILE A 121 5.17 0.72 -14.47
CA ILE A 121 6.30 -0.06 -13.95
C ILE A 121 6.09 -1.55 -14.24
N TYR A 122 4.89 -2.06 -13.99
CA TYR A 122 4.56 -3.45 -14.25
C TYR A 122 4.73 -3.82 -15.73
N ASP A 123 4.15 -3.02 -16.63
CA ASP A 123 4.26 -3.24 -18.08
C ASP A 123 5.72 -3.27 -18.53
N HIS A 124 6.53 -2.31 -18.05
CA HIS A 124 7.95 -2.25 -18.38
C HIS A 124 8.73 -3.46 -17.85
N LEU A 125 8.42 -3.93 -16.64
CA LEU A 125 9.05 -5.13 -16.06
C LEU A 125 8.65 -6.40 -16.82
N VAL A 126 7.40 -6.51 -17.27
CA VAL A 126 6.92 -7.64 -18.08
C VAL A 126 7.62 -7.65 -19.43
N GLU A 127 7.73 -6.50 -20.10
CA GLU A 127 8.46 -6.36 -21.37
C GLU A 127 9.94 -6.74 -21.22
N LEU A 128 10.61 -6.22 -20.18
CA LEU A 128 12.00 -6.54 -19.89
C LEU A 128 12.18 -8.03 -19.62
N TYR A 129 11.29 -8.63 -18.82
CA TYR A 129 11.32 -10.06 -18.54
C TYR A 129 11.12 -10.89 -19.80
N ALA A 130 10.14 -10.54 -20.65
CA ALA A 130 9.91 -11.22 -21.92
C ALA A 130 11.14 -11.12 -22.84
N HIS A 131 11.79 -9.96 -22.89
CA HIS A 131 13.03 -9.76 -23.63
C HIS A 131 14.17 -10.65 -23.11
N LEU A 132 14.41 -10.65 -21.80
CA LEU A 132 15.45 -11.46 -21.17
C LEU A 132 15.19 -12.96 -21.34
N LYS A 133 13.93 -13.39 -21.21
CA LYS A 133 13.53 -14.78 -21.44
C LYS A 133 13.76 -15.18 -22.90
N GLY A 134 13.40 -14.32 -23.85
CA GLY A 134 13.67 -14.54 -25.27
C GLY A 134 15.17 -14.68 -25.56
N GLN A 135 16.02 -13.85 -24.96
CA GLN A 135 17.47 -13.98 -25.08
C GLN A 135 18.01 -15.29 -24.46
N TYR A 136 17.49 -15.67 -23.30
CA TYR A 136 17.86 -16.93 -22.67
C TYR A 136 17.52 -18.14 -23.55
N GLU A 137 16.28 -18.20 -24.05
CA GLU A 137 15.81 -19.32 -24.88
C GLU A 137 16.51 -19.39 -26.25
N SER A 138 16.79 -18.24 -26.87
CA SER A 138 17.39 -18.19 -28.22
C SER A 138 18.92 -18.31 -28.24
N VAL A 139 19.62 -17.85 -27.20
CA VAL A 139 21.10 -17.79 -27.21
C VAL A 139 21.71 -18.70 -26.16
N VAL A 140 21.17 -18.71 -24.95
CA VAL A 140 21.82 -19.35 -23.80
C VAL A 140 21.46 -20.84 -23.74
N ALA A 141 20.17 -21.17 -23.81
CA ALA A 141 19.67 -22.55 -23.79
C ALA A 141 20.30 -23.44 -24.88
N PRO A 142 20.35 -23.06 -26.17
CA PRO A 142 20.94 -23.90 -27.20
C PRO A 142 22.46 -24.06 -27.03
N LYS A 143 23.19 -23.02 -26.60
CA LYS A 143 24.62 -23.14 -26.31
C LYS A 143 24.91 -24.08 -25.14
N ILE A 144 24.05 -24.08 -24.11
CA ILE A 144 24.17 -25.02 -23.01
C ILE A 144 23.94 -26.46 -23.50
N THR A 145 22.97 -26.68 -24.38
CA THR A 145 22.72 -28.00 -24.98
C THR A 145 23.89 -28.45 -25.84
N GLU A 146 24.44 -27.58 -26.69
CA GLU A 146 25.62 -27.88 -27.51
C GLU A 146 26.85 -28.25 -26.66
N ILE A 147 27.09 -27.52 -25.56
CA ILE A 147 28.17 -27.82 -24.63
C ILE A 147 27.94 -29.17 -23.93
N LYS A 148 26.70 -29.47 -23.53
CA LYS A 148 26.37 -30.78 -22.94
C LYS A 148 26.63 -31.90 -23.93
N GLU A 149 26.15 -31.80 -25.17
CA GLU A 149 26.37 -32.85 -26.18
C GLU A 149 27.84 -33.03 -26.57
N LYS A 150 28.66 -31.98 -26.43
CA LYS A 150 30.08 -32.01 -26.80
C LYS A 150 31.01 -32.53 -25.71
N TYR A 151 30.62 -32.43 -24.44
CA TYR A 151 31.52 -32.67 -23.30
C TYR A 151 30.96 -33.60 -22.21
N LEU A 152 29.69 -34.01 -22.29
CA LEU A 152 29.05 -35.02 -21.43
C LEU A 152 28.59 -36.19 -22.28
#